data_AF-A0A3R9VFM3-F1
#
_entry.id   AF-A0A3R9VFM3-F1
#
_cell.length_a   1.000
_cell.length_b   1.000
_cell.length_c   1.000
_cell.angle_alpha   90.00
_cell.angle_beta   90.00
_cell.angle_gamma   90.00
#
_symmetry.space_group_name_H-M   'P 1'
#
loop_
_entity.id
_entity.type
_entity.pdbx_description
1 polymer ?
#
loop_
_entity_poly.entity_id
_entity_poly.type
_entity_poly.pdbx_seq_one_letter_code
_entity_poly.pdbx_strand_id
1 'polypeptide(L)'
;MLRTRRTLRTATYTFAGTVAAAASLAAGPASAAEPLPSHWCYVNGVEARPGQEVRGTAGNDTIVCENDVENAIIWGGGGDDNIRVKGMLIDSQVLGGEGNDTLQVNNLAPRNGNASVRGGAGNDTIITALVMGTADHGATVYGDHGDDMITTGSVLGEPGEYQRGGGQVFGNDGKDTIRTGNVDLGGRILGGSEHDIIEPKSVGAESAGIVQGGPGNDTVRGQNDSLLVIGPGYAQVDGGLGTNACKLRHFSTGERVRSSVANCALPPATTPSTTTPPAAAQPPAAQPAEPAAPPAEN
;
A
#
# COMPACT_ATOMS: atom_id res chain seq x y z
N MET A 1 48.66 -37.50 103.51
CA MET A 1 47.54 -37.13 104.40
C MET A 1 46.40 -36.57 103.56
N LEU A 2 45.18 -36.98 103.92
CA LEU A 2 43.88 -36.33 103.70
C LEU A 2 43.35 -36.05 102.28
N ARG A 3 42.22 -36.74 102.04
CA ARG A 3 41.09 -36.41 101.15
C ARG A 3 40.67 -34.94 101.25
N THR A 4 40.18 -34.40 100.13
CA THR A 4 39.02 -33.50 100.15
C THR A 4 38.11 -33.73 98.95
N ARG A 5 36.81 -33.74 99.25
CA ARG A 5 35.67 -34.06 98.39
C ARG A 5 35.15 -32.82 97.64
N ARG A 6 34.24 -33.09 96.69
CA ARG A 6 33.16 -32.23 96.12
C ARG A 6 33.63 -31.30 94.99
N THR A 7 32.92 -31.09 93.88
CA THR A 7 31.46 -31.15 93.63
C THR A 7 31.22 -31.14 92.11
N LEU A 8 30.27 -31.92 91.60
CA LEU A 8 29.68 -31.77 90.27
C LEU A 8 28.59 -30.69 90.33
N ARG A 9 28.65 -29.66 89.46
CA ARG A 9 27.48 -28.91 88.98
C ARG A 9 27.71 -28.39 87.56
N THR A 10 26.95 -28.97 86.64
CA THR A 10 26.21 -28.35 85.52
C THR A 10 26.96 -27.35 84.63
N ALA A 11 27.43 -27.82 83.48
CA ALA A 11 27.82 -26.97 82.35
C ALA A 11 26.55 -26.47 81.64
N THR A 12 26.26 -25.18 81.79
CA THR A 12 25.33 -24.43 80.95
C THR A 12 25.93 -24.29 79.55
N TYR A 13 25.36 -25.01 78.57
CA TYR A 13 25.64 -24.74 77.15
C TYR A 13 24.86 -23.50 76.72
N THR A 14 25.56 -22.39 76.54
CA THR A 14 25.04 -21.21 75.85
C THR A 14 24.82 -21.55 74.39
N PHE A 15 23.56 -21.66 73.95
CA PHE A 15 23.20 -21.66 72.54
C PHE A 15 23.55 -20.28 71.96
N ALA A 16 24.61 -20.23 71.14
CA ALA A 16 24.88 -19.06 70.32
C ALA A 16 23.81 -19.03 69.20
N GLY A 17 22.80 -18.19 69.38
CA GLY A 17 21.78 -17.93 68.35
C GLY A 17 22.43 -17.22 67.17
N THR A 18 22.63 -17.94 66.07
CA THR A 18 22.97 -17.36 64.78
C THR A 18 21.74 -16.63 64.22
N VAL A 19 21.77 -15.30 64.24
CA VAL A 19 20.80 -14.49 63.49
C VAL A 19 21.22 -14.51 62.02
N ALA A 20 20.57 -15.36 61.23
CA ALA A 20 20.66 -15.30 59.78
C ALA A 20 19.82 -14.11 59.30
N ALA A 21 20.46 -12.98 59.01
CA ALA A 21 19.83 -11.89 58.27
C ALA A 21 19.63 -12.34 56.82
N ALA A 22 18.43 -12.85 56.51
CA ALA A 22 18.03 -13.09 55.14
C ALA A 22 17.80 -11.73 54.45
N ALA A 23 18.77 -11.28 53.66
CA ALA A 23 18.56 -10.20 52.72
C ALA A 23 17.62 -10.72 51.62
N SER A 24 16.33 -10.40 51.72
CA SER A 24 15.39 -10.58 50.63
C SER A 24 15.78 -9.62 49.51
N LEU A 25 16.54 -10.13 48.54
CA LEU A 25 16.68 -9.52 47.23
C LEU A 25 15.29 -9.54 46.59
N ALA A 26 14.55 -8.44 46.71
CA ALA A 26 13.40 -8.17 45.86
C ALA A 26 13.93 -7.95 44.44
N ALA A 27 14.15 -9.04 43.71
CA ALA A 27 14.19 -8.96 42.26
C ALA A 27 12.79 -8.53 41.83
N GLY A 28 12.63 -7.24 41.53
CA GLY A 28 11.46 -6.79 40.77
C GLY A 28 11.37 -7.62 39.49
N PRO A 29 10.17 -7.78 38.89
CA PRO A 29 10.06 -8.49 37.63
C PRO A 29 11.07 -7.88 36.66
N ALA A 30 12.03 -8.70 36.22
CA ALA A 30 12.88 -8.33 35.11
C ALA A 30 11.95 -8.22 33.92
N SER A 31 11.62 -7.00 33.52
CA SER A 31 10.99 -6.76 32.24
C SER A 31 11.89 -7.43 31.21
N ALA A 32 11.40 -8.47 30.54
CA ALA A 32 12.07 -9.01 29.38
C ALA A 32 12.34 -7.82 28.45
N ALA A 33 13.60 -7.64 28.03
CA ALA A 33 13.90 -6.65 27.01
C ALA A 33 12.98 -6.92 25.83
N GLU A 34 12.24 -5.91 25.38
CA GLU A 34 11.41 -6.04 24.19
C GLU A 34 12.29 -6.59 23.04
N PRO A 35 11.79 -7.56 22.26
CA PRO A 35 12.55 -8.07 21.13
C PRO A 35 12.95 -6.89 20.25
N LEU A 36 14.25 -6.74 20.01
CA LEU A 36 14.77 -5.66 19.17
C LEU A 36 14.08 -5.74 17.81
N PRO A 37 13.73 -4.58 17.20
CA PRO A 37 13.27 -4.55 15.82
C PRO A 37 14.15 -5.38 14.93
N SER A 38 13.51 -6.19 14.08
CA SER A 38 14.23 -7.13 13.24
C SER A 38 14.39 -6.53 11.86
N HIS A 39 15.64 -6.43 11.42
CA HIS A 39 15.98 -6.10 10.05
C HIS A 39 17.34 -6.73 9.74
N TRP A 40 17.56 -7.03 8.46
CA TRP A 40 18.87 -7.37 7.95
C TRP A 40 19.17 -6.50 6.74
N CYS A 41 19.67 -5.30 7.03
CA CYS A 41 19.92 -4.28 6.02
C CYS A 41 21.40 -3.98 5.86
N TYR A 42 21.75 -3.49 4.68
CA TYR A 42 23.08 -2.99 4.32
C TYR A 42 22.93 -1.56 3.80
N VAL A 43 23.79 -0.65 4.26
CA VAL A 43 23.91 0.71 3.74
C VAL A 43 25.24 0.80 3.01
N ASN A 44 25.20 1.04 1.71
CA ASN A 44 26.38 1.07 0.83
C ASN A 44 27.27 -0.18 0.94
N GLY A 45 26.63 -1.35 1.07
CA GLY A 45 27.31 -2.64 1.20
C GLY A 45 27.86 -2.96 2.60
N VAL A 46 27.70 -2.05 3.58
CA VAL A 46 28.06 -2.29 4.98
C VAL A 46 26.82 -2.66 5.76
N GLU A 47 26.88 -3.76 6.51
CA GLU A 47 25.76 -4.22 7.33
C GLU A 47 25.36 -3.15 8.36
N ALA A 48 24.08 -2.79 8.35
CA ALA A 48 23.50 -1.86 9.30
C ALA A 48 23.46 -2.50 10.70
N ARG A 49 23.66 -1.69 11.73
CA ARG A 49 23.57 -2.19 13.10
C ARG A 49 22.13 -2.62 13.41
N PRO A 50 21.91 -3.74 14.12
CA PRO A 50 20.59 -4.07 14.63
C PRO A 50 20.03 -2.94 15.48
N GLY A 51 18.74 -2.64 15.34
CA GLY A 51 18.10 -1.53 16.05
C GLY A 51 16.84 -1.04 15.34
N GLN A 52 16.22 0.00 15.89
CA GLN A 52 14.98 0.54 15.35
C GLN A 52 15.18 1.42 14.10
N GLU A 53 16.42 1.63 13.67
CA GLU A 53 16.71 2.58 12.61
C GLU A 53 17.89 2.15 11.73
N VAL A 54 17.69 2.28 10.41
CA VAL A 54 18.71 2.16 9.37
C VAL A 54 18.75 3.51 8.66
N ARG A 55 19.87 4.22 8.78
CA ARG A 55 20.05 5.54 8.16
C ARG A 55 21.13 5.50 7.09
N GLY A 56 20.87 6.13 5.96
CA GLY A 56 21.90 6.60 5.05
C GLY A 56 22.57 7.88 5.58
N THR A 57 23.08 8.66 4.64
CA THR A 57 23.93 9.82 4.81
C THR A 57 23.25 11.05 4.21
N ALA A 58 24.03 12.05 3.82
CA ALA A 58 23.51 13.27 3.18
C ALA A 58 23.78 13.28 1.66
N GLY A 59 24.29 12.18 1.10
CA GLY A 59 24.44 11.99 -0.33
C GLY A 59 23.95 10.62 -0.72
N ASN A 60 23.91 10.36 -2.02
CA ASN A 60 23.26 9.19 -2.62
C ASN A 60 23.73 7.86 -2.00
N ASP A 61 22.79 7.15 -1.36
CA ASP A 61 23.00 5.89 -0.68
C ASP A 61 22.27 4.73 -1.38
N THR A 62 22.77 3.52 -1.16
CA THR A 62 22.07 2.28 -1.52
C THR A 62 21.79 1.50 -0.24
N ILE A 63 20.50 1.37 0.10
CA ILE A 63 20.04 0.65 1.28
C ILE A 63 19.30 -0.61 0.84
N VAL A 64 19.79 -1.79 1.22
CA VAL A 64 19.16 -3.08 0.86
C VAL A 64 18.87 -3.89 2.10
N CYS A 65 17.60 -4.23 2.31
CA CYS A 65 17.15 -5.15 3.35
C CYS A 65 16.79 -6.50 2.74
N GLU A 66 17.50 -7.55 3.16
CA GLU A 66 17.42 -8.89 2.56
C GLU A 66 16.20 -9.68 3.01
N ASN A 67 15.67 -9.37 4.20
CA ASN A 67 14.56 -10.07 4.85
C ASN A 67 13.41 -9.11 5.20
N ASP A 68 12.42 -9.62 5.94
CA ASP A 68 11.38 -8.81 6.57
C ASP A 68 11.99 -7.76 7.48
N VAL A 69 11.33 -6.61 7.54
CA VAL A 69 11.67 -5.47 8.39
C VAL A 69 10.50 -5.26 9.34
N GLU A 70 10.75 -5.35 10.64
CA GLU A 70 9.72 -5.29 11.68
C GLU A 70 10.09 -4.27 12.76
N ASN A 71 9.16 -3.34 13.05
CA ASN A 71 9.31 -2.26 14.03
C ASN A 71 10.53 -1.34 13.81
N ALA A 72 10.91 -1.08 12.57
CA ALA A 72 12.08 -0.26 12.23
C ALA A 72 11.75 0.87 11.24
N ILE A 73 12.60 1.89 11.24
CA ILE A 73 12.60 3.00 10.28
C ILE A 73 13.82 2.85 9.38
N ILE A 74 13.60 2.85 8.08
CA ILE A 74 14.64 2.92 7.07
C ILE A 74 14.57 4.33 6.47
N TRP A 75 15.66 5.07 6.55
CA TRP A 75 15.72 6.45 6.08
C TRP A 75 16.95 6.65 5.18
N GLY A 76 16.72 7.03 3.92
CA GLY A 76 17.76 7.37 2.96
C GLY A 76 18.58 8.57 3.43
N GLY A 77 17.90 9.67 3.72
CA GLY A 77 18.52 10.86 4.30
C GLY A 77 18.43 12.02 3.33
N GLY A 78 19.56 12.39 2.73
CA GLY A 78 19.56 13.31 1.61
C GLY A 78 20.40 12.77 0.46
N GLY A 79 20.16 13.28 -0.75
CA GLY A 79 20.73 12.73 -1.99
C GLY A 79 19.73 11.82 -2.69
N ASP A 80 20.06 11.40 -3.91
CA ASP A 80 19.19 10.48 -4.66
C ASP A 80 19.47 9.03 -4.20
N ASP A 81 18.62 8.48 -3.36
CA ASP A 81 18.81 7.20 -2.69
C ASP A 81 18.13 6.02 -3.41
N ASN A 82 18.70 4.83 -3.26
CA ASN A 82 18.08 3.57 -3.71
C ASN A 82 17.81 2.67 -2.51
N ILE A 83 16.54 2.57 -2.11
CA ILE A 83 16.12 1.77 -0.97
C ILE A 83 15.31 0.57 -1.44
N ARG A 84 15.79 -0.63 -1.12
CA ARG A 84 15.14 -1.89 -1.48
C ARG A 84 14.88 -2.78 -0.27
N VAL A 85 13.62 -3.02 0.04
CA VAL A 85 13.17 -3.99 1.05
C VAL A 85 12.60 -5.22 0.35
N LYS A 86 13.34 -6.34 0.41
CA LYS A 86 12.96 -7.58 -0.29
C LYS A 86 11.84 -8.34 0.46
N GLY A 87 11.88 -8.32 1.79
CA GLY A 87 10.84 -8.91 2.64
C GLY A 87 9.64 -7.98 2.86
N MET A 88 8.76 -8.38 3.77
CA MET A 88 7.62 -7.58 4.21
C MET A 88 8.06 -6.38 5.05
N LEU A 89 7.32 -5.28 4.93
CA LEU A 89 7.42 -4.12 5.81
C LEU A 89 6.32 -4.19 6.87
N ILE A 90 6.69 -4.63 8.07
CA ILE A 90 5.78 -4.91 9.19
C ILE A 90 5.94 -3.82 10.25
N ASP A 91 4.87 -3.08 10.56
CA ASP A 91 4.90 -2.04 11.60
C ASP A 91 6.11 -1.09 11.45
N SER A 92 6.51 -0.79 10.21
CA SER A 92 7.79 -0.18 9.85
C SER A 92 7.60 0.92 8.81
N GLN A 93 8.59 1.79 8.69
CA GLN A 93 8.54 2.94 7.78
C GLN A 93 9.76 2.94 6.86
N VAL A 94 9.55 3.29 5.60
CA VAL A 94 10.61 3.61 4.63
C VAL A 94 10.46 5.06 4.23
N LEU A 95 11.52 5.84 4.39
CA LEU A 95 11.59 7.27 4.07
C LEU A 95 12.73 7.45 3.07
N GLY A 96 12.45 8.01 1.89
CA GLY A 96 13.49 8.45 0.95
C GLY A 96 14.27 9.61 1.56
N GLY A 97 13.63 10.76 1.67
CA GLY A 97 14.20 11.95 2.29
C GLY A 97 14.21 13.11 1.33
N GLU A 98 15.36 13.76 1.16
CA GLU A 98 15.55 14.83 0.18
C GLU A 98 16.31 14.29 -1.02
N GLY A 99 15.80 14.47 -2.24
CA GLY A 99 16.42 13.92 -3.45
C GLY A 99 15.40 13.17 -4.29
N ASN A 100 15.83 12.67 -5.46
CA ASN A 100 14.96 11.84 -6.30
C ASN A 100 15.22 10.37 -5.97
N ASP A 101 14.43 9.83 -5.06
CA ASP A 101 14.65 8.52 -4.48
C ASP A 101 13.97 7.40 -5.28
N THR A 102 14.55 6.21 -5.21
CA THR A 102 13.92 4.98 -5.70
C THR A 102 13.64 4.04 -4.54
N LEU A 103 12.36 3.88 -4.20
CA LEU A 103 11.89 3.08 -3.08
C LEU A 103 11.18 1.83 -3.57
N GLN A 104 11.82 0.67 -3.43
CA GLN A 104 11.24 -0.62 -3.81
C GLN A 104 10.97 -1.48 -2.57
N VAL A 105 9.70 -1.56 -2.20
CA VAL A 105 9.23 -2.29 -1.02
C VAL A 105 8.32 -3.42 -1.49
N ASN A 106 8.29 -4.55 -0.77
CA ASN A 106 7.38 -5.63 -1.10
C ASN A 106 5.96 -5.32 -0.58
N ASN A 107 5.49 -6.04 0.44
CA ASN A 107 4.15 -5.85 1.00
C ASN A 107 4.22 -4.98 2.27
N LEU A 108 3.33 -4.00 2.36
CA LEU A 108 3.06 -3.29 3.62
C LEU A 108 2.06 -4.12 4.42
N ALA A 109 2.49 -4.57 5.61
CA ALA A 109 1.76 -5.53 6.43
C ALA A 109 1.65 -5.06 7.89
N PRO A 110 0.85 -4.02 8.17
CA PRO A 110 0.61 -3.55 9.54
C PRO A 110 -0.06 -4.63 10.39
N ARG A 111 0.40 -4.79 11.63
CA ARG A 111 -0.11 -5.74 12.62
C ARG A 111 -0.53 -5.02 13.90
N ASN A 112 0.43 -4.40 14.59
CA ASN A 112 0.20 -3.65 15.83
C ASN A 112 0.54 -2.16 15.69
N GLY A 113 1.10 -1.77 14.55
CA GLY A 113 1.42 -0.41 14.18
C GLY A 113 1.13 -0.16 12.72
N ASN A 114 1.49 1.03 12.23
CA ASN A 114 1.31 1.37 10.82
C ASN A 114 2.52 0.93 10.01
N ALA A 115 2.30 0.64 8.74
CA ALA A 115 3.36 0.47 7.76
C ALA A 115 3.29 1.62 6.74
N SER A 116 4.42 2.27 6.46
CA SER A 116 4.43 3.37 5.50
C SER A 116 5.66 3.41 4.60
N VAL A 117 5.48 3.92 3.39
CA VAL A 117 6.54 4.29 2.45
C VAL A 117 6.32 5.74 2.06
N ARG A 118 7.35 6.57 2.16
CA ARG A 118 7.31 8.01 1.87
C ARG A 118 8.48 8.36 0.97
N GLY A 119 8.20 8.98 -0.18
CA GLY A 119 9.21 9.54 -1.07
C GLY A 119 9.99 10.64 -0.35
N GLY A 120 9.30 11.74 -0.08
CA GLY A 120 9.86 12.87 0.64
C GLY A 120 9.84 14.10 -0.25
N ALA A 121 10.98 14.78 -0.40
CA ALA A 121 11.10 15.92 -1.29
C ALA A 121 11.94 15.56 -2.51
N GLY A 122 11.41 15.77 -3.70
CA GLY A 122 12.03 15.42 -4.97
C GLY A 122 11.09 14.56 -5.81
N ASN A 123 11.52 14.17 -7.01
CA ASN A 123 10.68 13.37 -7.90
C ASN A 123 10.97 11.89 -7.68
N ASP A 124 10.18 11.25 -6.85
CA ASP A 124 10.45 9.90 -6.34
C ASP A 124 9.83 8.81 -7.21
N THR A 125 10.47 7.64 -7.21
CA THR A 125 9.91 6.42 -7.79
C THR A 125 9.63 5.40 -6.70
N ILE A 126 8.35 5.15 -6.44
CA ILE A 126 7.91 4.24 -5.39
C ILE A 126 7.27 3.01 -6.00
N ILE A 127 7.78 1.82 -5.66
CA ILE A 127 7.26 0.54 -6.14
C ILE A 127 6.92 -0.34 -4.95
N THR A 128 5.64 -0.68 -4.78
CA THR A 128 5.16 -1.62 -3.75
C THR A 128 4.37 -2.77 -4.34
N ALA A 129 4.46 -3.96 -3.74
CA ALA A 129 3.73 -5.14 -4.22
C ALA A 129 2.29 -5.22 -3.69
N LEU A 130 2.02 -4.73 -2.48
CA LEU A 130 0.69 -4.71 -1.88
C LEU A 130 0.60 -3.63 -0.80
N VAL A 131 -0.49 -2.86 -0.82
CA VAL A 131 -0.83 -1.86 0.19
C VAL A 131 -2.10 -2.32 0.89
N MET A 132 -1.97 -3.08 1.99
CA MET A 132 -3.10 -3.64 2.72
C MET A 132 -3.09 -3.22 4.18
N GLY A 133 -4.01 -2.33 4.56
CA GLY A 133 -4.21 -1.96 5.96
C GLY A 133 -5.31 -2.78 6.65
N THR A 134 -5.40 -2.63 7.96
CA THR A 134 -6.52 -3.13 8.78
C THR A 134 -7.41 -1.97 9.20
N ALA A 135 -8.54 -2.25 9.87
CA ALA A 135 -9.39 -1.18 10.40
C ALA A 135 -8.65 -0.26 11.37
N ASP A 136 -7.74 -0.83 12.17
CA ASP A 136 -7.02 -0.11 13.23
C ASP A 136 -5.68 0.47 12.77
N HIS A 137 -5.06 -0.13 11.74
CA HIS A 137 -3.70 0.19 11.32
C HIS A 137 -3.58 0.40 9.82
N GLY A 138 -2.95 1.51 9.44
CA GLY A 138 -2.78 1.92 8.04
C GLY A 138 -1.59 1.26 7.37
N ALA A 139 -1.78 0.89 6.09
CA ALA A 139 -0.70 0.66 5.15
C ALA A 139 -0.72 1.83 4.16
N THR A 140 0.29 2.69 4.18
CA THR A 140 0.23 3.94 3.40
C THR A 140 1.45 4.18 2.53
N VAL A 141 1.22 4.66 1.32
CA VAL A 141 2.26 5.15 0.42
C VAL A 141 2.03 6.64 0.18
N TYR A 142 3.06 7.45 0.36
CA TYR A 142 3.06 8.90 0.08
C TYR A 142 4.17 9.21 -0.93
N GLY A 143 3.84 9.95 -2.00
CA GLY A 143 4.83 10.63 -2.83
C GLY A 143 5.50 11.76 -2.03
N ASP A 144 4.66 12.61 -1.45
CA ASP A 144 4.99 13.81 -0.65
C ASP A 144 5.19 15.06 -1.53
N HIS A 145 6.40 15.54 -1.78
CA HIS A 145 6.62 16.76 -2.57
C HIS A 145 7.42 16.45 -3.84
N GLY A 146 6.85 16.69 -5.01
CA GLY A 146 7.52 16.53 -6.29
C GLY A 146 6.63 15.84 -7.31
N ASP A 147 7.13 15.64 -8.53
CA ASP A 147 6.41 14.91 -9.56
C ASP A 147 6.70 13.40 -9.39
N ASP A 148 5.89 12.70 -8.59
CA ASP A 148 6.20 11.32 -8.16
C ASP A 148 5.64 10.24 -9.10
N MET A 149 6.34 9.11 -9.14
CA MET A 149 5.93 7.91 -9.86
C MET A 149 5.64 6.78 -8.86
N ILE A 150 4.37 6.55 -8.56
CA ILE A 150 3.93 5.55 -7.60
C ILE A 150 3.34 4.35 -8.34
N THR A 151 3.93 3.17 -8.18
CA THR A 151 3.41 1.90 -8.71
C THR A 151 3.17 0.92 -7.58
N THR A 152 1.91 0.59 -7.31
CA THR A 152 1.55 -0.39 -6.28
C THR A 152 0.84 -1.59 -6.89
N GLY A 153 0.84 -2.73 -6.19
CA GLY A 153 -0.19 -3.74 -6.41
C GLY A 153 -1.56 -3.27 -5.93
N SER A 154 -2.37 -4.18 -5.42
CA SER A 154 -3.70 -3.82 -4.90
C SER A 154 -3.60 -2.90 -3.69
N VAL A 155 -4.59 -2.01 -3.56
CA VAL A 155 -4.77 -1.11 -2.42
C VAL A 155 -6.05 -1.54 -1.71
N LEU A 156 -5.91 -2.09 -0.51
CA LEU A 156 -6.96 -2.83 0.19
C LEU A 156 -7.06 -2.46 1.67
N GLY A 157 -8.25 -2.61 2.25
CA GLY A 157 -8.48 -2.53 3.68
C GLY A 157 -9.38 -1.34 4.05
N GLU A 158 -10.44 -1.64 4.79
CA GLU A 158 -11.45 -0.66 5.18
C GLU A 158 -10.96 0.09 6.41
N PRO A 159 -10.88 1.43 6.37
CA PRO A 159 -10.52 2.20 7.55
C PRO A 159 -11.58 2.05 8.65
N GLY A 160 -11.15 1.90 9.91
CA GLY A 160 -12.04 1.82 11.07
C GLY A 160 -12.70 3.16 11.44
N GLU A 161 -13.24 3.25 12.66
CA GLU A 161 -14.12 4.33 13.18
C GLU A 161 -13.58 5.77 12.99
N TYR A 162 -12.28 5.95 12.77
CA TYR A 162 -11.63 7.25 12.60
C TYR A 162 -10.89 7.45 11.27
N GLN A 163 -11.08 6.55 10.31
CA GLN A 163 -10.38 6.56 9.03
C GLN A 163 -8.84 6.52 9.14
N ARG A 164 -8.31 6.00 10.25
CA ARG A 164 -6.86 5.92 10.51
C ARG A 164 -6.20 4.62 10.02
N GLY A 165 -7.01 3.64 9.63
CA GLY A 165 -6.57 2.37 9.07
C GLY A 165 -6.66 2.30 7.54
N GLY A 166 -6.63 1.08 7.02
CA GLY A 166 -6.84 0.77 5.61
C GLY A 166 -5.62 0.97 4.73
N GLY A 167 -5.74 0.51 3.48
CA GLY A 167 -4.72 0.68 2.45
C GLY A 167 -4.91 2.01 1.72
N GLN A 168 -3.85 2.81 1.66
CA GLN A 168 -3.95 4.19 1.17
C GLN A 168 -2.73 4.56 0.32
N VAL A 169 -2.96 5.30 -0.76
CA VAL A 169 -1.91 5.86 -1.62
C VAL A 169 -2.21 7.33 -1.86
N PHE A 170 -1.20 8.18 -1.65
CA PHE A 170 -1.26 9.63 -1.81
C PHE A 170 -0.12 10.08 -2.71
N GLY A 171 -0.40 10.85 -3.75
CA GLY A 171 0.64 11.59 -4.47
C GLY A 171 1.14 12.78 -3.64
N ASN A 172 0.19 13.63 -3.25
CA ASN A 172 0.32 14.87 -2.45
C ASN A 172 0.64 16.10 -3.30
N ASP A 173 1.83 16.71 -3.22
CA ASP A 173 2.11 17.96 -3.94
C ASP A 173 2.96 17.69 -5.17
N GLY A 174 2.44 18.01 -6.36
CA GLY A 174 3.16 17.88 -7.63
C GLY A 174 2.38 17.05 -8.64
N LYS A 175 2.95 16.80 -9.82
CA LYS A 175 2.24 16.11 -10.90
C LYS A 175 2.48 14.61 -10.82
N ASP A 176 1.67 13.95 -10.01
CA ASP A 176 1.92 12.57 -9.67
C ASP A 176 1.36 11.60 -10.72
N THR A 177 2.08 10.49 -10.92
CA THR A 177 1.60 9.36 -11.69
C THR A 177 1.43 8.16 -10.78
N ILE A 178 0.18 7.80 -10.50
CA ILE A 178 -0.19 6.73 -9.58
C ILE A 178 -0.77 5.55 -10.37
N ARG A 179 -0.05 4.42 -10.42
CA ARG A 179 -0.48 3.17 -11.04
C ARG A 179 -0.71 2.12 -9.96
N THR A 180 -1.93 1.58 -9.88
CA THR A 180 -2.24 0.56 -8.86
C THR A 180 -2.92 -0.67 -9.45
N GLY A 181 -2.89 -1.77 -8.70
CA GLY A 181 -3.74 -2.93 -8.93
C GLY A 181 -5.23 -2.63 -8.68
N ASN A 182 -5.92 -3.53 -7.99
CA ASN A 182 -7.31 -3.30 -7.63
C ASN A 182 -7.37 -2.35 -6.42
N VAL A 183 -8.26 -1.36 -6.47
CA VAL A 183 -8.62 -0.52 -5.33
C VAL A 183 -9.93 -1.05 -4.78
N ASP A 184 -9.88 -1.79 -3.69
CA ASP A 184 -11.04 -2.54 -3.18
C ASP A 184 -11.02 -2.66 -1.66
N LEU A 185 -12.08 -3.26 -1.10
CA LEU A 185 -12.25 -3.50 0.32
C LEU A 185 -11.98 -2.23 1.16
N GLY A 186 -12.37 -1.05 0.66
CA GLY A 186 -12.18 0.24 1.32
C GLY A 186 -10.85 0.95 1.04
N GLY A 187 -10.02 0.40 0.14
CA GLY A 187 -8.77 1.04 -0.29
C GLY A 187 -8.98 2.41 -0.92
N ARG A 188 -7.99 3.29 -0.76
CA ARG A 188 -8.08 4.72 -1.15
C ARG A 188 -6.87 5.16 -1.96
N ILE A 189 -7.12 5.94 -3.00
CA ILE A 189 -6.11 6.68 -3.75
C ILE A 189 -6.52 8.16 -3.77
N LEU A 190 -5.57 9.02 -3.45
CA LEU A 190 -5.69 10.46 -3.64
C LEU A 190 -4.51 10.91 -4.50
N GLY A 191 -4.77 11.64 -5.58
CA GLY A 191 -3.75 12.29 -6.40
C GLY A 191 -3.05 13.34 -5.56
N GLY A 192 -3.74 14.44 -5.29
CA GLY A 192 -3.14 15.55 -4.56
C GLY A 192 -3.41 16.87 -5.24
N SER A 193 -2.46 17.79 -5.17
CA SER A 193 -2.50 19.07 -5.86
C SER A 193 -1.81 18.96 -7.22
N GLU A 194 -2.21 19.81 -8.17
CA GLU A 194 -1.68 19.86 -9.54
C GLU A 194 -2.29 18.86 -10.53
N HIS A 195 -1.48 18.24 -11.39
CA HIS A 195 -1.98 17.51 -12.57
C HIS A 195 -1.64 16.03 -12.43
N ASP A 196 -2.55 15.29 -11.79
CA ASP A 196 -2.30 13.88 -11.49
C ASP A 196 -2.78 12.95 -12.59
N ILE A 197 -2.07 11.84 -12.78
CA ILE A 197 -2.46 10.70 -13.61
C ILE A 197 -2.69 9.51 -12.70
N ILE A 198 -3.95 9.11 -12.55
CA ILE A 198 -4.36 8.00 -11.69
C ILE A 198 -4.86 6.83 -12.55
N GLU A 199 -4.13 5.73 -12.51
CA GLU A 199 -4.28 4.55 -13.36
C GLU A 199 -4.45 3.24 -12.54
N PRO A 200 -5.57 3.08 -11.81
CA PRO A 200 -5.89 1.80 -11.15
C PRO A 200 -6.32 0.74 -12.17
N LYS A 201 -6.15 -0.53 -11.81
CA LYS A 201 -6.67 -1.66 -12.61
C LYS A 201 -8.21 -1.73 -12.55
N SER A 202 -8.77 -1.54 -11.37
CA SER A 202 -10.22 -1.48 -11.12
C SER A 202 -10.52 -0.79 -9.79
N VAL A 203 -11.74 -0.29 -9.62
CA VAL A 203 -12.20 0.34 -8.36
C VAL A 203 -13.49 -0.32 -7.89
N GLY A 204 -13.50 -0.82 -6.64
CA GLY A 204 -14.63 -1.46 -5.96
C GLY A 204 -15.25 -2.60 -6.76
N ALA A 205 -14.42 -3.51 -7.25
CA ALA A 205 -14.85 -4.69 -7.99
C ALA A 205 -15.69 -5.64 -7.11
N GLU A 206 -15.34 -5.77 -5.83
CA GLU A 206 -15.95 -6.67 -4.86
C GLU A 206 -16.72 -5.94 -3.76
N SER A 207 -16.16 -4.86 -3.20
CA SER A 207 -16.74 -4.16 -2.05
C SER A 207 -16.80 -2.65 -2.24
N ALA A 208 -15.70 -1.94 -2.03
CA ALA A 208 -15.66 -0.48 -2.02
C ALA A 208 -14.24 -0.03 -2.35
N GLY A 209 -14.10 1.09 -3.03
CA GLY A 209 -12.80 1.66 -3.34
C GLY A 209 -12.97 3.13 -3.67
N ILE A 210 -12.01 3.96 -3.27
CA ILE A 210 -12.10 5.41 -3.46
C ILE A 210 -10.90 5.86 -4.28
N VAL A 211 -11.17 6.62 -5.32
CA VAL A 211 -10.16 7.34 -6.10
C VAL A 211 -10.58 8.79 -6.16
N GLN A 212 -9.70 9.68 -5.73
CA GLN A 212 -9.88 11.12 -5.81
C GLN A 212 -8.67 11.73 -6.51
N GLY A 213 -8.87 12.59 -7.50
CA GLY A 213 -7.81 13.40 -8.11
C GLY A 213 -7.31 14.41 -7.09
N GLY A 214 -7.99 15.55 -7.01
CA GLY A 214 -7.74 16.56 -5.99
C GLY A 214 -7.89 17.94 -6.62
N PRO A 215 -7.19 18.98 -6.15
CA PRO A 215 -7.13 20.25 -6.85
C PRO A 215 -6.22 20.21 -8.09
N GLY A 216 -6.78 20.49 -9.25
CA GLY A 216 -6.07 20.67 -10.52
C GLY A 216 -6.77 19.94 -11.67
N ASN A 217 -6.06 19.63 -12.75
CA ASN A 217 -6.67 18.98 -13.92
C ASN A 217 -6.23 17.52 -14.01
N ASP A 218 -6.95 16.67 -13.30
CA ASP A 218 -6.54 15.28 -13.11
C ASP A 218 -7.01 14.38 -14.25
N THR A 219 -6.28 13.29 -14.47
CA THR A 219 -6.66 12.23 -15.40
C THR A 219 -6.87 10.92 -14.66
N VAL A 220 -8.10 10.39 -14.69
CA VAL A 220 -8.42 9.09 -14.09
C VAL A 220 -8.82 8.08 -15.16
N ARG A 221 -8.03 7.02 -15.33
CA ARG A 221 -8.25 6.01 -16.38
C ARG A 221 -7.74 4.64 -15.97
N GLY A 222 -7.94 3.63 -16.81
CA GLY A 222 -7.34 2.32 -16.61
C GLY A 222 -5.87 2.34 -17.00
N GLN A 223 -5.08 1.43 -16.44
CA GLN A 223 -3.66 1.27 -16.79
C GLN A 223 -3.42 1.22 -18.30
N ASN A 224 -2.29 1.79 -18.75
CA ASN A 224 -1.89 1.84 -20.16
C ASN A 224 -2.95 2.51 -21.05
N ASP A 225 -3.53 3.62 -20.59
CA ASP A 225 -4.64 4.32 -21.26
C ASP A 225 -5.85 3.42 -21.57
N SER A 226 -6.14 2.44 -20.73
CA SER A 226 -7.31 1.58 -20.90
C SER A 226 -8.56 2.18 -20.24
N LEU A 227 -9.70 1.53 -20.47
CA LEU A 227 -10.96 1.90 -19.84
C LEU A 227 -10.97 1.43 -18.39
N LEU A 228 -11.07 2.35 -17.43
CA LEU A 228 -11.18 2.01 -16.01
C LEU A 228 -12.52 1.32 -15.74
N VAL A 229 -12.51 0.13 -15.16
CA VAL A 229 -13.74 -0.54 -14.72
C VAL A 229 -14.04 -0.16 -13.28
N ILE A 230 -15.21 0.47 -13.09
CA ILE A 230 -15.80 0.74 -11.80
C ILE A 230 -16.79 -0.38 -11.51
N GLY A 231 -16.49 -1.17 -10.48
CA GLY A 231 -17.25 -2.36 -10.13
C GLY A 231 -18.64 -2.08 -9.53
N PRO A 232 -19.42 -3.16 -9.30
CA PRO A 232 -20.77 -3.08 -8.73
C PRO A 232 -20.79 -2.74 -7.24
N GLY A 233 -19.62 -2.69 -6.59
CA GLY A 233 -19.48 -2.26 -5.20
C GLY A 233 -19.72 -0.77 -4.97
N TYR A 234 -19.46 -0.29 -3.76
CA TYR A 234 -19.46 1.11 -3.37
C TYR A 234 -18.19 1.84 -3.83
N ALA A 235 -17.88 1.76 -5.12
CA ALA A 235 -16.76 2.45 -5.71
C ALA A 235 -17.06 3.96 -5.86
N GLN A 236 -16.12 4.82 -5.47
CA GLN A 236 -16.21 6.26 -5.67
C GLN A 236 -15.02 6.71 -6.50
N VAL A 237 -15.29 7.36 -7.63
CA VAL A 237 -14.26 8.00 -8.45
C VAL A 237 -14.62 9.46 -8.61
N ASP A 238 -13.77 10.34 -8.10
CA ASP A 238 -13.97 11.78 -8.15
C ASP A 238 -12.72 12.44 -8.76
N GLY A 239 -12.89 13.16 -9.87
CA GLY A 239 -11.79 13.92 -10.45
C GLY A 239 -11.30 15.07 -9.57
N GLY A 240 -12.10 15.55 -8.61
CA GLY A 240 -11.74 16.69 -7.76
C GLY A 240 -11.99 18.06 -8.40
N LEU A 241 -11.34 19.10 -7.89
CA LEU A 241 -11.56 20.48 -8.31
C LEU A 241 -10.71 20.82 -9.54
N GLY A 242 -11.35 21.08 -10.67
CA GLY A 242 -10.70 21.58 -11.88
C GLY A 242 -11.28 20.94 -13.14
N THR A 243 -10.48 20.88 -14.21
CA THR A 243 -10.93 20.33 -15.50
C THR A 243 -10.36 18.92 -15.68
N ASN A 244 -11.03 17.93 -15.09
CA ASN A 244 -10.52 16.57 -15.06
C ASN A 244 -11.01 15.72 -16.23
N ALA A 245 -10.16 14.82 -16.72
CA ALA A 245 -10.45 13.90 -17.80
C ALA A 245 -10.58 12.47 -17.25
N CYS A 246 -11.69 11.78 -17.54
CA CYS A 246 -11.87 10.41 -17.06
C CYS A 246 -12.24 9.44 -18.18
N LYS A 247 -11.53 8.30 -18.26
CA LYS A 247 -11.80 7.20 -19.20
C LYS A 247 -12.27 5.97 -18.43
N LEU A 248 -13.58 5.91 -18.17
CA LEU A 248 -14.18 4.93 -17.25
C LEU A 248 -15.44 4.25 -17.81
N ARG A 249 -15.73 3.05 -17.30
CA ARG A 249 -16.97 2.30 -17.48
C ARG A 249 -17.58 2.00 -16.12
N HIS A 250 -18.78 2.50 -15.92
CA HIS A 250 -19.54 2.34 -14.69
C HIS A 250 -20.46 1.13 -14.77
N PHE A 251 -20.24 0.13 -13.92
CA PHE A 251 -21.11 -1.04 -13.84
C PHE A 251 -22.27 -0.81 -12.88
N SER A 252 -23.23 0.03 -13.29
CA SER A 252 -24.48 0.24 -12.53
C SER A 252 -25.56 -0.74 -12.99
N THR A 253 -25.70 -1.88 -12.33
CA THR A 253 -26.88 -2.73 -12.50
C THR A 253 -28.09 -1.99 -11.90
N GLY A 254 -29.09 -1.71 -12.73
CA GLY A 254 -30.26 -0.90 -12.35
C GLY A 254 -30.95 -1.32 -11.05
N GLU A 255 -31.68 -0.35 -10.48
CA GLU A 255 -32.34 -0.27 -9.15
C GLU A 255 -31.46 0.10 -7.95
N ARG A 256 -30.15 -0.18 -7.93
CA ARG A 256 -29.25 0.30 -6.86
C ARG A 256 -27.90 0.76 -7.40
N VAL A 257 -27.77 2.07 -7.62
CA VAL A 257 -26.47 2.71 -7.87
C VAL A 257 -25.66 2.67 -6.58
N ARG A 258 -24.68 1.77 -6.48
CA ARG A 258 -23.78 1.67 -5.32
C ARG A 258 -22.49 2.48 -5.52
N SER A 259 -22.05 2.61 -6.75
CA SER A 259 -20.86 3.37 -7.13
C SER A 259 -21.18 4.74 -7.70
N SER A 260 -20.30 5.72 -7.49
CA SER A 260 -20.47 7.11 -7.93
C SER A 260 -19.26 7.59 -8.72
N VAL A 261 -19.54 8.40 -9.75
CA VAL A 261 -18.53 9.13 -10.51
C VAL A 261 -18.85 10.62 -10.44
N ALA A 262 -17.88 11.45 -10.05
CA ALA A 262 -18.02 12.89 -9.93
C ALA A 262 -16.83 13.64 -10.55
N ASN A 263 -17.05 14.91 -10.90
CA ASN A 263 -16.05 15.83 -11.46
C ASN A 263 -15.18 15.25 -12.56
N CYS A 264 -15.77 14.39 -13.40
CA CYS A 264 -15.12 13.73 -14.51
C CYS A 264 -15.72 14.23 -15.81
N ALA A 265 -14.98 14.99 -16.60
CA ALA A 265 -15.37 15.19 -17.99
C ALA A 265 -15.17 13.86 -18.72
N LEU A 266 -16.28 13.20 -19.05
CA LEU A 266 -16.23 12.09 -19.98
C LEU A 266 -15.73 12.65 -21.32
N PRO A 267 -14.79 11.98 -22.01
CA PRO A 267 -14.45 12.37 -23.38
C PRO A 267 -15.77 12.48 -24.15
N PRO A 268 -15.91 13.51 -25.02
CA PRO A 268 -17.15 13.73 -25.75
C PRO A 268 -17.54 12.39 -26.36
N ALA A 269 -18.75 11.92 -26.02
CA ALA A 269 -19.27 10.68 -26.56
C ALA A 269 -19.03 10.77 -28.06
N THR A 270 -18.14 9.94 -28.60
CA THR A 270 -18.08 9.74 -30.03
C THR A 270 -19.49 9.34 -30.37
N THR A 271 -20.21 10.26 -31.00
CA THR A 271 -21.55 10.02 -31.50
C THR A 271 -21.41 8.69 -32.21
N PRO A 272 -22.20 7.64 -31.85
CA PRO A 272 -22.13 6.40 -32.61
C PRO A 272 -22.29 6.83 -34.05
N SER A 273 -21.23 6.62 -34.84
CA SER A 273 -21.23 6.98 -36.24
C SER A 273 -22.55 6.49 -36.75
N THR A 274 -23.39 7.39 -37.25
CA THR A 274 -24.53 7.01 -38.06
C THR A 274 -23.96 6.45 -39.35
N THR A 275 -23.30 5.30 -39.26
CA THR A 275 -23.21 4.36 -40.36
C THR A 275 -24.65 4.03 -40.65
N THR A 276 -25.18 4.73 -41.65
CA THR A 276 -26.29 4.26 -42.46
C THR A 276 -26.11 2.75 -42.60
N PRO A 277 -27.12 1.93 -42.24
CA PRO A 277 -27.07 0.51 -42.50
C PRO A 277 -26.63 0.31 -43.95
N PRO A 278 -25.68 -0.59 -44.26
CA PRO A 278 -25.40 -0.90 -45.65
C PRO A 278 -26.73 -1.24 -46.30
N ALA A 279 -27.02 -0.56 -47.42
CA ALA A 279 -28.24 -0.76 -48.17
C ALA A 279 -28.46 -2.28 -48.33
N ALA A 280 -29.66 -2.74 -47.97
CA ALA A 280 -30.05 -4.13 -48.14
C ALA A 280 -29.63 -4.59 -49.53
N ALA A 281 -28.82 -5.64 -49.59
CA ALA A 281 -28.39 -6.22 -50.86
C ALA A 281 -29.63 -6.49 -51.70
N GLN A 282 -29.70 -5.87 -52.89
CA GLN A 282 -30.73 -6.19 -53.86
C GLN A 282 -30.69 -7.70 -54.12
N PRO A 283 -31.84 -8.40 -54.10
CA PRO A 283 -31.87 -9.78 -54.54
C PRO A 283 -31.37 -9.87 -55.98
N PRO A 284 -30.62 -10.93 -56.34
CA PRO A 284 -30.04 -11.07 -57.67
C PRO A 284 -31.13 -11.02 -58.74
N ALA A 285 -30.84 -10.26 -59.81
CA ALA A 285 -31.69 -10.17 -60.98
C ALA A 285 -31.98 -11.58 -61.53
N ALA A 286 -33.27 -11.86 -61.77
CA ALA A 286 -33.71 -13.09 -62.41
C ALA A 286 -33.05 -13.22 -63.79
N GLN A 287 -32.37 -14.34 -64.02
CA GLN A 287 -31.87 -14.71 -65.35
C GLN A 287 -33.05 -14.91 -66.31
N PRO A 288 -32.97 -14.48 -67.57
CA PRO A 288 -33.98 -14.80 -68.57
C PRO A 288 -34.05 -16.31 -68.80
N ALA A 289 -35.27 -16.85 -68.82
CA ALA A 289 -35.55 -18.24 -69.12
C ALA A 289 -35.05 -18.62 -70.53
N GLU A 290 -34.32 -19.74 -70.61
CA GLU A 290 -33.91 -20.39 -71.85
C GLU A 290 -35.15 -20.96 -72.57
N PRO A 291 -35.35 -20.71 -73.88
CA PRO A 291 -36.47 -21.28 -74.62
C PRO A 291 -36.33 -22.80 -74.79
N ALA A 292 -37.41 -23.51 -74.50
CA ALA A 292 -37.53 -24.95 -74.68
C ALA A 292 -37.25 -25.39 -76.13
N ALA A 293 -36.40 -26.40 -76.29
CA ALA A 293 -36.18 -27.09 -77.55
C ALA A 293 -37.43 -27.89 -77.98
N PRO A 294 -37.76 -27.95 -79.29
CA PRO A 294 -38.91 -28.70 -79.78
C PRO A 294 -38.67 -30.22 -79.73
N PRO A 295 -39.75 -31.03 -79.72
CA PRO A 295 -39.64 -32.48 -79.59
C PRO A 295 -39.08 -33.12 -80.86
N ALA A 296 -38.20 -34.10 -80.70
CA ALA A 296 -37.77 -34.97 -81.79
C ALA A 296 -38.82 -36.08 -82.03
N GLU A 297 -39.30 -36.17 -83.27
CA GLU A 297 -40.10 -37.29 -83.78
C GLU A 297 -39.21 -38.51 -84.10
N ASN A 298 -39.74 -39.69 -83.76
CA ASN A 298 -39.37 -41.07 -84.11
C ASN A 298 -38.04 -41.66 -83.62
#